data_AF-A0A6G7WGL2-F1
#
_entry.id   AF-A0A6G7WGL2-F1
#
_cell.length_a   1.000
_cell.length_b   1.000
_cell.length_c   1.000
_cell.angle_alpha   90.00
_cell.angle_beta   90.00
_cell.angle_gamma   90.00
#
_symmetry.space_group_name_H-M   'P 1'
#
loop_
_entity.id
_entity.type
_entity.pdbx_description
1 polymer ?
#
loop_
_entity_poly.entity_id
_entity_poly.type
_entity_poly.pdbx_seq_one_letter_code
_entity_poly.pdbx_strand_id
1 'polypeptide(L)'
;MKIIKKLFGGIDLSWPKILIFAIVSGIYTALVCIFPQVKDTSLHTIAVSFEVWILFGIFIIMNSKSNMDAALKCFVFFLISQPLVYLLQVPFSTLGWGIFQYYKRWLIWTILCLPMGYIGYYIKKDKWWGYIILLPMIALTASSYRQYLSEFTFCYPYYILISVFCAAAMLVYPNVLFNNKKIKTAGTIVSALLIIVLTVISVIHPLRYPAELFSTVDGKDITNEYRVSLADDKYGDVSIEYIEAIDSYMVHADFKKKGQTELIINTPDGTTKRYDLNIELSSYEIKEK
;
A
#
# COMPACT_ATOMS: atom_id res chain seq x y z
N MET A 1 -6.81 -26.64 -1.75
CA MET A 1 -7.17 -26.05 -3.07
C MET A 1 -8.66 -26.16 -3.45
N LYS A 2 -9.38 -27.28 -3.19
CA LYS A 2 -10.80 -27.44 -3.58
C LYS A 2 -11.73 -26.32 -3.05
N ILE A 3 -11.57 -25.94 -1.78
CA ILE A 3 -12.37 -24.86 -1.15
C ILE A 3 -12.13 -23.52 -1.83
N ILE A 4 -10.86 -23.13 -2.03
CA ILE A 4 -10.50 -21.88 -2.69
C ILE A 4 -11.04 -21.86 -4.13
N LYS A 5 -10.93 -22.96 -4.88
CA LYS A 5 -11.52 -23.06 -6.23
C LYS A 5 -13.04 -22.86 -6.22
N LYS A 6 -13.74 -23.35 -5.20
CA LYS A 6 -15.19 -23.15 -5.06
C LYS A 6 -15.56 -21.68 -4.90
N LEU A 7 -14.68 -20.86 -4.32
CA LEU A 7 -14.89 -19.41 -4.19
C LEU A 7 -14.85 -18.69 -5.54
N PHE A 8 -14.21 -19.23 -6.58
CA PHE A 8 -14.03 -18.58 -7.88
C PHE A 8 -14.74 -19.34 -9.00
N GLY A 9 -16.08 -19.31 -8.99
CA GLY A 9 -16.92 -19.94 -10.01
C GLY A 9 -17.86 -21.02 -9.49
N GLY A 10 -17.83 -21.31 -8.18
CA GLY A 10 -18.71 -22.28 -7.52
C GLY A 10 -19.85 -21.66 -6.70
N ILE A 11 -20.01 -20.33 -6.71
CA ILE A 11 -21.04 -19.62 -5.96
C ILE A 11 -22.06 -19.03 -6.93
N ASP A 12 -23.35 -19.30 -6.70
CA ASP A 12 -24.42 -18.55 -7.38
C ASP A 12 -24.54 -17.16 -6.74
N LEU A 13 -23.85 -16.21 -7.37
CA LEU A 13 -23.78 -14.82 -6.93
C LEU A 13 -24.97 -14.04 -7.48
N SER A 14 -26.09 -14.05 -6.74
CA SER A 14 -27.29 -13.30 -7.09
C SER A 14 -27.15 -11.81 -6.76
N TRP A 15 -28.03 -10.98 -7.32
CA TRP A 15 -28.06 -9.53 -7.06
C TRP A 15 -28.17 -9.17 -5.56
N PRO A 16 -29.07 -9.76 -4.77
CA PRO A 16 -29.12 -9.51 -3.33
C PRO A 16 -27.80 -9.80 -2.62
N LYS A 17 -27.10 -10.88 -3.00
CA LYS A 17 -25.79 -11.23 -2.42
C LYS A 17 -24.73 -10.19 -2.74
N ILE A 18 -24.74 -9.63 -3.96
CA ILE A 18 -23.83 -8.53 -4.34
C ILE A 18 -24.09 -7.28 -3.50
N LEU A 19 -25.36 -6.91 -3.30
CA LEU A 19 -25.72 -5.75 -2.50
C LEU A 19 -25.25 -5.90 -1.04
N ILE A 20 -25.54 -7.06 -0.43
CA ILE A 20 -25.07 -7.37 0.93
C ILE A 20 -23.54 -7.35 0.99
N PHE A 21 -22.87 -7.98 0.02
CA PHE A 21 -21.42 -8.02 -0.02
C PHE A 21 -20.79 -6.62 -0.14
N ALA A 22 -21.37 -5.75 -0.96
CA ALA A 22 -20.92 -4.37 -1.11
C ALA A 22 -21.08 -3.56 0.19
N ILE A 23 -22.24 -3.69 0.86
CA ILE A 23 -22.52 -3.03 2.13
C ILE A 23 -21.55 -3.51 3.22
N VAL A 24 -21.39 -4.82 3.39
CA VAL A 24 -20.50 -5.41 4.39
C VAL A 24 -19.05 -5.00 4.14
N SER A 25 -18.59 -5.02 2.89
CA SER A 25 -17.23 -4.61 2.54
C SER A 25 -16.98 -3.13 2.84
N GLY A 26 -17.96 -2.27 2.54
CA GLY A 26 -17.88 -0.84 2.81
C GLY A 26 -17.87 -0.53 4.31
N ILE A 27 -18.77 -1.15 5.08
CA ILE A 27 -18.82 -0.99 6.55
C ILE A 27 -17.52 -1.49 7.18
N TYR A 28 -17.08 -2.70 6.83
CA TYR A 28 -15.87 -3.28 7.39
C TYR A 28 -14.65 -2.39 7.13
N THR A 29 -14.49 -1.92 5.90
CA THR A 29 -13.38 -1.04 5.53
C THR A 29 -13.44 0.28 6.29
N ALA A 30 -14.62 0.91 6.39
CA ALA A 30 -14.78 2.15 7.16
C ALA A 30 -14.41 1.97 8.64
N LEU A 31 -14.90 0.89 9.26
CA LEU A 31 -14.58 0.60 10.66
C LEU A 31 -13.07 0.49 10.87
N VAL A 32 -12.39 -0.27 10.02
CA VAL A 32 -10.93 -0.41 10.10
C VAL A 32 -10.21 0.94 9.92
N CYS A 33 -10.68 1.83 9.05
CA CYS A 33 -10.12 3.18 8.90
C CYS A 33 -10.32 4.06 10.14
N ILE A 34 -11.43 3.89 10.86
CA ILE A 34 -11.79 4.74 12.00
C ILE A 34 -10.96 4.38 13.24
N PHE A 35 -10.55 3.12 13.40
CA PHE A 35 -9.81 2.68 14.58
C PHE A 35 -8.34 3.12 14.54
N PRO A 36 -7.89 4.06 15.41
CA PRO A 36 -6.52 4.55 15.39
C PRO A 36 -5.50 3.47 15.80
N GLN A 37 -5.90 2.46 16.58
CA GLN A 37 -5.01 1.39 17.05
C GLN A 37 -4.51 0.47 15.93
N VAL A 38 -5.21 0.44 14.79
CA VAL A 38 -4.80 -0.35 13.62
C VAL A 38 -4.09 0.50 12.57
N LYS A 39 -3.94 1.80 12.79
CA LYS A 39 -3.21 2.70 11.89
C LYS A 39 -1.78 2.19 11.70
N ASP A 40 -1.30 2.25 10.46
CA ASP A 40 0.01 1.77 10.02
C ASP A 40 0.26 0.27 10.26
N THR A 41 -0.80 -0.51 10.53
CA THR A 41 -0.74 -1.97 10.56
C THR A 41 -1.13 -2.58 9.22
N SER A 42 -0.73 -3.84 9.02
CA SER A 42 -1.21 -4.60 7.87
C SER A 42 -2.73 -4.72 7.82
N LEU A 43 -3.42 -4.69 8.97
CA LEU A 43 -4.88 -4.82 8.99
C LEU A 43 -5.55 -3.58 8.37
N HIS A 44 -5.07 -2.39 8.74
CA HIS A 44 -5.52 -1.15 8.12
C HIS A 44 -5.17 -1.13 6.64
N THR A 45 -3.92 -1.44 6.29
CA THR A 45 -3.47 -1.48 4.90
C THR A 45 -4.29 -2.47 4.06
N ILE A 46 -4.57 -3.68 4.55
CA ILE A 46 -5.42 -4.67 3.87
C ILE A 46 -6.80 -4.08 3.58
N ALA A 47 -7.46 -3.48 4.58
CA ALA A 47 -8.81 -2.95 4.40
C ALA A 47 -8.89 -1.83 3.35
N VAL A 48 -7.84 -0.99 3.26
CA VAL A 48 -7.84 0.19 2.36
C VAL A 48 -7.07 -0.02 1.06
N SER A 49 -6.30 -1.11 0.95
CA SER A 49 -5.46 -1.41 -0.21
C SER A 49 -6.26 -1.78 -1.44
N PHE A 50 -5.73 -1.41 -2.60
CA PHE A 50 -6.36 -1.67 -3.89
C PHE A 50 -6.44 -3.17 -4.21
N GLU A 51 -5.59 -4.01 -3.62
CA GLU A 51 -5.45 -5.43 -3.95
C GLU A 51 -6.55 -6.29 -3.36
N VAL A 52 -7.09 -5.91 -2.20
CA VAL A 52 -8.30 -6.53 -1.67
C VAL A 52 -9.49 -6.20 -2.57
N TRP A 53 -9.56 -4.99 -3.11
CA TRP A 53 -10.56 -4.60 -4.09
C TRP A 53 -10.41 -5.34 -5.43
N ILE A 54 -9.17 -5.59 -5.89
CA ILE A 54 -8.87 -6.47 -7.03
C ILE A 54 -9.40 -7.89 -6.75
N LEU A 55 -9.13 -8.44 -5.56
CA LEU A 55 -9.61 -9.77 -5.16
C LEU A 55 -11.14 -9.83 -5.22
N PHE A 56 -11.84 -8.81 -4.72
CA PHE A 56 -13.30 -8.72 -4.78
C PHE A 56 -13.80 -8.63 -6.23
N GLY A 57 -13.15 -7.83 -7.08
CA GLY A 57 -13.45 -7.76 -8.50
C GLY A 57 -13.33 -9.12 -9.19
N ILE A 58 -12.21 -9.82 -9.01
CA ILE A 58 -11.99 -11.18 -9.55
C ILE A 58 -13.04 -12.14 -9.02
N PHE A 59 -13.33 -12.13 -7.72
CA PHE A 59 -14.36 -12.96 -7.11
C PHE A 59 -15.73 -12.76 -7.78
N ILE A 60 -16.13 -11.51 -8.01
CA ILE A 60 -17.40 -11.17 -8.67
C ILE A 60 -17.40 -11.68 -10.12
N ILE A 61 -16.34 -11.39 -10.88
CA ILE A 61 -16.21 -11.77 -12.29
C ILE A 61 -16.33 -13.29 -12.45
N MET A 62 -15.62 -14.06 -11.63
CA MET A 62 -15.57 -15.52 -11.76
C MET A 62 -16.92 -16.18 -11.46
N ASN A 63 -17.71 -15.61 -10.54
CA ASN A 63 -19.03 -16.10 -10.17
C ASN A 63 -20.18 -15.47 -10.97
N SER A 64 -19.89 -14.62 -11.95
CA SER A 64 -20.90 -14.02 -12.82
C SER A 64 -21.32 -14.93 -13.98
N LYS A 65 -22.54 -14.76 -14.48
CA LYS A 65 -23.17 -15.63 -15.49
C LYS A 65 -22.76 -15.24 -16.92
N SER A 66 -22.57 -13.96 -17.19
CA SER A 66 -22.16 -13.42 -18.50
C SER A 66 -21.22 -12.23 -18.34
N ASN A 67 -20.62 -11.76 -19.45
CA ASN A 67 -19.79 -10.55 -19.46
C ASN A 67 -20.56 -9.33 -18.93
N MET A 68 -21.82 -9.17 -19.35
CA MET A 68 -22.66 -8.05 -18.91
C MET A 68 -23.02 -8.16 -17.42
N ASP A 69 -23.31 -9.37 -16.95
CA ASP A 69 -23.56 -9.63 -15.54
C ASP A 69 -22.32 -9.31 -14.68
N ALA A 70 -21.12 -9.67 -15.14
CA ALA A 70 -19.87 -9.32 -14.47
C ALA A 70 -19.63 -7.81 -14.42
N ALA A 71 -19.78 -7.12 -15.56
CA ALA A 71 -19.63 -5.67 -15.66
C ALA A 71 -20.56 -4.93 -14.68
N LEU A 72 -21.87 -5.26 -14.72
CA LEU A 72 -22.86 -4.59 -13.89
C LEU A 72 -22.66 -4.91 -12.40
N LYS A 73 -22.34 -6.15 -12.04
CA LYS A 73 -22.09 -6.51 -10.63
C LYS A 73 -20.83 -5.87 -10.07
N CYS A 74 -19.74 -5.82 -10.84
CA CYS A 74 -18.54 -5.10 -10.42
C CYS A 74 -18.85 -3.61 -10.25
N PHE A 75 -19.50 -2.98 -11.24
CA PHE A 75 -19.91 -1.58 -11.17
C PHE A 75 -20.76 -1.29 -9.92
N VAL A 76 -21.85 -2.04 -9.71
CA VAL A 76 -22.76 -1.84 -8.58
C VAL A 76 -22.06 -2.10 -7.24
N PHE A 77 -21.20 -3.11 -7.16
CA PHE A 77 -20.42 -3.38 -5.96
C PHE A 77 -19.55 -2.18 -5.56
N PHE A 78 -18.80 -1.61 -6.49
CA PHE A 78 -17.96 -0.44 -6.23
C PHE A 78 -18.77 0.85 -6.04
N LEU A 79 -19.89 0.99 -6.75
CA LEU A 79 -20.80 2.13 -6.61
C LEU A 79 -21.42 2.22 -5.22
N ILE A 80 -21.64 1.09 -4.55
CA ILE A 80 -22.18 1.06 -3.18
C ILE A 80 -21.06 1.11 -2.15
N SER A 81 -20.06 0.23 -2.27
CA SER A 81 -19.02 0.08 -1.25
C SER A 81 -18.19 1.34 -1.08
N GLN A 82 -17.74 1.98 -2.16
CA GLN A 82 -16.80 3.10 -2.07
C GLN A 82 -17.41 4.35 -1.43
N PRO A 83 -18.60 4.86 -1.82
CA PRO A 83 -19.23 5.97 -1.10
C PRO A 83 -19.52 5.64 0.36
N LEU A 84 -19.94 4.41 0.66
CA LEU A 84 -20.28 3.99 2.01
C LEU A 84 -19.06 4.05 2.94
N VAL A 85 -17.87 3.68 2.43
CA VAL A 85 -16.60 3.82 3.17
C VAL A 85 -16.38 5.25 3.64
N TYR A 86 -16.58 6.23 2.75
CA TYR A 86 -16.38 7.65 3.07
C TYR A 86 -17.49 8.20 3.95
N LEU A 87 -18.74 7.84 3.68
CA LEU A 87 -19.91 8.31 4.44
C LEU A 87 -19.80 7.97 5.93
N LEU A 88 -19.38 6.74 6.24
CA LEU A 88 -19.22 6.28 7.62
C LEU A 88 -18.04 6.94 8.34
N GLN A 89 -17.03 7.41 7.61
CA GLN A 89 -15.87 8.11 8.17
C GLN A 89 -16.16 9.59 8.48
N VAL A 90 -17.16 10.22 7.85
CA VAL A 90 -17.50 11.64 8.04
C VAL A 90 -17.56 12.07 9.52
N PRO A 91 -18.31 11.39 10.42
CA PRO A 91 -18.42 11.84 11.81
C PRO A 91 -17.14 11.64 12.64
N PHE A 92 -16.16 10.89 12.13
CA PHE A 92 -14.92 10.57 12.85
C PHE A 92 -13.67 11.21 12.22
N SER A 93 -13.81 11.83 11.05
CA SER A 93 -12.72 12.47 10.33
C SER A 93 -12.57 13.94 10.73
N THR A 94 -11.34 14.39 10.94
CA THR A 94 -11.02 15.82 11.17
C THR A 94 -11.41 16.71 9.99
N LEU A 95 -11.53 16.14 8.79
CA LEU A 95 -11.98 16.83 7.58
C LEU A 95 -13.52 16.88 7.45
N GLY A 96 -14.26 16.15 8.29
CA GLY A 96 -15.71 15.98 8.14
C GLY A 96 -16.12 15.55 6.73
N TRP A 97 -17.04 16.29 6.12
CA TRP A 97 -17.48 16.08 4.73
C TRP A 97 -16.37 16.28 3.69
N GLY A 98 -15.30 17.01 4.02
CA GLY A 98 -14.15 17.22 3.14
C GLY A 98 -13.47 15.92 2.71
N ILE A 99 -13.65 14.81 3.44
CA ILE A 99 -13.10 13.50 3.07
C ILE A 99 -13.60 13.00 1.70
N PHE A 100 -14.77 13.45 1.24
CA PHE A 100 -15.32 13.07 -0.06
C PHE A 100 -14.50 13.57 -1.26
N GLN A 101 -13.56 14.50 -1.07
CA GLN A 101 -12.63 14.90 -2.14
C GLN A 101 -11.82 13.70 -2.68
N TYR A 102 -11.52 12.72 -1.81
CA TYR A 102 -10.80 11.50 -2.18
C TYR A 102 -11.66 10.50 -2.96
N TYR A 103 -12.99 10.58 -2.83
CA TYR A 103 -13.94 9.72 -3.56
C TYR A 103 -13.93 10.00 -5.08
N LYS A 104 -13.56 11.20 -5.52
CA LYS A 104 -13.52 11.56 -6.95
C LYS A 104 -12.68 10.56 -7.78
N ARG A 105 -11.53 10.14 -7.25
CA ARG A 105 -10.67 9.14 -7.90
C ARG A 105 -11.33 7.76 -7.92
N TRP A 106 -12.01 7.38 -6.84
CA TRP A 106 -12.74 6.12 -6.76
C TRP A 106 -13.93 6.07 -7.71
N LEU A 107 -14.65 7.16 -7.94
CA LEU A 107 -15.73 7.21 -8.91
C LEU A 107 -15.24 6.84 -10.33
N ILE A 108 -14.04 7.31 -10.72
CA ILE A 108 -13.43 6.94 -12.00
C ILE A 108 -13.19 5.43 -12.06
N TRP A 109 -12.60 4.85 -11.01
CA TRP A 109 -12.40 3.40 -10.93
C TRP A 109 -13.71 2.61 -10.95
N THR A 110 -14.74 3.09 -10.26
CA THR A 110 -16.09 2.51 -10.29
C THR A 110 -16.63 2.47 -11.71
N ILE A 111 -16.57 3.58 -12.47
CA ILE A 111 -17.03 3.62 -13.86
C ILE A 111 -16.23 2.65 -14.74
N LEU A 112 -14.90 2.61 -14.56
CA LEU A 112 -14.02 1.68 -15.28
C LEU A 112 -14.30 0.21 -14.95
N CYS A 113 -15.01 -0.11 -13.85
CA CYS A 113 -15.42 -1.48 -13.56
C CYS A 113 -16.39 -2.05 -14.59
N LEU A 114 -17.10 -1.21 -15.37
CA LEU A 114 -17.94 -1.69 -16.48
C LEU A 114 -17.10 -2.38 -17.57
N PRO A 115 -16.16 -1.70 -18.26
CA PRO A 115 -15.31 -2.36 -19.25
C PRO A 115 -14.40 -3.41 -18.62
N MET A 116 -13.85 -3.18 -17.42
CA MET A 116 -12.99 -4.16 -16.76
C MET A 116 -13.73 -5.45 -16.40
N GLY A 117 -14.96 -5.38 -15.88
CA GLY A 117 -15.77 -6.55 -15.58
C GLY A 117 -16.21 -7.30 -16.83
N TYR A 118 -16.55 -6.57 -17.89
CA TYR A 118 -16.93 -7.17 -19.18
C TYR A 118 -15.76 -7.97 -19.79
N ILE A 119 -14.58 -7.35 -19.87
CA ILE A 119 -13.36 -7.97 -20.43
C ILE A 119 -12.85 -9.07 -19.48
N GLY A 120 -12.86 -8.81 -18.18
CA GLY A 120 -12.42 -9.74 -17.14
C GLY A 120 -13.15 -11.09 -17.20
N TYR A 121 -14.42 -11.12 -17.61
CA TYR A 121 -15.16 -12.37 -17.77
C TYR A 121 -14.47 -13.36 -18.74
N TYR A 122 -13.72 -12.88 -19.73
CA TYR A 122 -13.00 -13.75 -20.67
C TYR A 122 -11.87 -14.57 -20.02
N ILE A 123 -11.45 -14.25 -18.79
CA ILE A 123 -10.58 -15.11 -17.97
C ILE A 123 -11.18 -16.53 -17.85
N LYS A 124 -12.50 -16.63 -17.71
CA LYS A 124 -13.23 -17.90 -17.57
C LYS A 124 -13.12 -18.83 -18.78
N LYS A 125 -12.67 -18.32 -19.94
CA LYS A 125 -12.54 -19.12 -21.17
C LYS A 125 -11.34 -20.07 -21.15
N ASP A 126 -10.46 -19.97 -20.14
CA ASP A 126 -9.30 -20.85 -19.95
C ASP A 126 -8.32 -20.87 -21.13
N LYS A 127 -8.05 -19.67 -21.69
CA LYS A 127 -7.18 -19.44 -22.85
C LYS A 127 -6.09 -18.42 -22.51
N TRP A 128 -5.03 -18.39 -23.32
CA TRP A 128 -3.87 -17.52 -23.08
C TRP A 128 -4.22 -16.03 -23.02
N TRP A 129 -5.17 -15.55 -23.82
CA TRP A 129 -5.64 -14.17 -23.71
C TRP A 129 -6.34 -13.88 -22.38
N GLY A 130 -6.97 -14.89 -21.76
CA GLY A 130 -7.47 -14.76 -20.39
C GLY A 130 -6.35 -14.50 -19.39
N TYR A 131 -5.18 -15.13 -19.58
CA TYR A 131 -4.00 -14.84 -18.76
C TYR A 131 -3.44 -13.44 -19.03
N ILE A 132 -3.44 -12.99 -20.29
CA ILE A 132 -3.07 -11.60 -20.64
C ILE A 132 -3.98 -10.58 -19.95
N ILE A 133 -5.29 -10.86 -19.83
CA ILE A 133 -6.24 -10.01 -19.10
C ILE A 133 -5.95 -9.99 -17.60
N LEU A 134 -5.43 -11.08 -17.03
CA LEU A 134 -5.04 -11.16 -15.62
C LEU A 134 -3.72 -10.44 -15.32
N LEU A 135 -2.80 -10.34 -16.28
CA LEU A 135 -1.46 -9.77 -16.07
C LEU A 135 -1.47 -8.34 -15.49
N PRO A 136 -2.32 -7.39 -15.93
CA PRO A 136 -2.43 -6.08 -15.31
C PRO A 136 -2.76 -6.14 -13.82
N MET A 137 -3.64 -7.06 -13.40
CA MET A 137 -3.97 -7.25 -11.99
C MET A 137 -2.76 -7.78 -11.22
N ILE A 138 -2.03 -8.75 -11.78
CA ILE A 138 -0.79 -9.26 -11.19
C ILE A 138 0.26 -8.15 -11.08
N ALA A 139 0.42 -7.32 -12.11
CA ALA A 139 1.39 -6.23 -12.12
C ALA A 139 1.06 -5.16 -11.06
N LEU A 140 -0.22 -4.80 -10.91
CA LEU A 140 -0.66 -3.89 -9.85
C LEU A 140 -0.39 -4.49 -8.46
N THR A 141 -0.76 -5.76 -8.24
CA THR A 141 -0.46 -6.46 -6.98
C THR A 141 1.05 -6.58 -6.73
N ALA A 142 1.86 -6.73 -7.77
CA ALA A 142 3.31 -6.77 -7.66
C ALA A 142 3.90 -5.39 -7.27
N SER A 143 3.36 -4.31 -7.84
CA SER A 143 3.75 -2.95 -7.47
C SER A 143 3.48 -2.68 -5.99
N SER A 144 2.29 -3.01 -5.51
CA SER A 144 1.95 -2.84 -4.11
C SER A 144 2.73 -3.77 -3.20
N TYR A 145 3.00 -5.02 -3.63
CA TYR A 145 3.90 -5.93 -2.90
C TYR A 145 5.26 -5.29 -2.66
N ARG A 146 5.88 -4.69 -3.68
CA ARG A 146 7.16 -3.99 -3.54
C ARG A 146 7.05 -2.84 -2.54
N GLN A 147 6.00 -2.02 -2.64
CA GLN A 147 5.80 -0.91 -1.73
C GLN A 147 5.71 -1.40 -0.28
N TYR A 148 4.81 -2.34 0.01
CA TYR A 148 4.59 -2.84 1.37
C TYR A 148 5.77 -3.62 1.92
N LEU A 149 6.51 -4.32 1.08
CA LEU A 149 7.74 -4.98 1.51
C LEU A 149 8.79 -3.95 1.94
N SER A 150 8.91 -2.87 1.19
CA SER A 150 9.84 -1.78 1.51
C SER A 150 9.42 -1.05 2.79
N GLU A 151 8.11 -0.78 2.97
CA GLU A 151 7.56 -0.24 4.22
C GLU A 151 7.75 -1.20 5.40
N PHE A 152 7.62 -2.51 5.20
CA PHE A 152 7.92 -3.53 6.22
C PHE A 152 9.39 -3.49 6.66
N THR A 153 10.33 -3.33 5.73
CA THR A 153 11.75 -3.23 6.09
C THR A 153 12.06 -1.99 6.93
N PHE A 154 11.36 -0.88 6.69
CA PHE A 154 11.51 0.36 7.46
C PHE A 154 10.79 0.30 8.82
N CYS A 155 9.58 -0.28 8.86
CA CYS A 155 8.67 -0.32 10.01
C CYS A 155 8.49 -1.73 10.59
N TYR A 156 9.55 -2.54 10.73
CA TYR A 156 9.39 -3.91 11.25
C TYR A 156 8.66 -3.94 12.63
N PRO A 157 7.62 -4.79 12.85
CA PRO A 157 7.06 -5.84 11.99
C PRO A 157 5.77 -5.45 11.22
N TYR A 158 5.46 -4.16 11.10
CA TYR A 158 4.29 -3.66 10.38
C TYR A 158 4.35 -4.02 8.87
N TYR A 159 3.22 -4.05 8.18
CA TYR A 159 3.13 -4.36 6.72
C TYR A 159 3.52 -5.78 6.25
N ILE A 160 3.99 -6.69 7.13
CA ILE A 160 4.34 -8.06 6.72
C ILE A 160 3.16 -8.86 6.18
N LEU A 161 1.98 -8.77 6.82
CA LEU A 161 0.84 -9.61 6.44
C LEU A 161 0.27 -9.18 5.09
N ILE A 162 0.23 -7.88 4.79
CA ILE A 162 -0.21 -7.39 3.48
C ILE A 162 0.79 -7.77 2.38
N SER A 163 2.09 -7.74 2.68
CA SER A 163 3.14 -8.19 1.75
C SER A 163 2.97 -9.67 1.42
N VAL A 164 2.78 -10.52 2.44
CA VAL A 164 2.49 -11.95 2.27
C VAL A 164 1.18 -12.16 1.51
N PHE A 165 0.14 -11.38 1.79
CA PHE A 165 -1.13 -11.43 1.05
C PHE A 165 -0.93 -11.15 -0.44
N CYS A 166 -0.17 -10.12 -0.80
CA CYS A 166 0.10 -9.79 -2.21
C CYS A 166 0.89 -10.90 -2.91
N ALA A 167 1.94 -11.42 -2.27
CA ALA A 167 2.71 -12.55 -2.78
C ALA A 167 1.83 -13.80 -2.99
N ALA A 168 0.99 -14.11 -2.01
CA ALA A 168 0.04 -15.22 -2.09
C ALA A 168 -0.98 -15.01 -3.21
N ALA A 169 -1.57 -13.81 -3.33
CA ALA A 169 -2.54 -13.47 -4.38
C ALA A 169 -1.96 -13.69 -5.78
N MET A 170 -0.73 -13.21 -6.03
CA MET A 170 -0.04 -13.40 -7.31
C MET A 170 0.16 -14.87 -7.67
N LEU A 171 0.45 -15.74 -6.69
CA LEU A 171 0.59 -17.18 -6.91
C LEU A 171 -0.76 -17.90 -7.05
N VAL A 172 -1.76 -17.45 -6.30
CA VAL A 172 -3.08 -18.08 -6.24
C VAL A 172 -3.90 -17.80 -7.48
N TYR A 173 -3.88 -16.57 -8.03
CA TYR A 173 -4.73 -16.20 -9.17
C TYR A 173 -4.55 -17.13 -10.38
N PRO A 174 -3.34 -17.39 -10.92
CA PRO A 174 -3.21 -18.28 -12.07
C PRO A 174 -3.64 -19.73 -11.74
N ASN A 175 -3.40 -20.17 -10.50
CA ASN A 175 -3.66 -21.55 -10.07
C ASN A 175 -5.12 -21.87 -9.81
N VAL A 176 -5.91 -20.85 -9.47
CA VAL A 176 -7.32 -20.98 -9.14
C VAL A 176 -8.20 -20.65 -10.34
N LEU A 177 -7.84 -19.63 -11.12
CA LEU A 177 -8.66 -19.12 -12.22
C LEU A 177 -8.57 -19.96 -13.49
N PHE A 178 -7.46 -20.67 -13.70
CA PHE A 178 -7.24 -21.50 -14.90
C PHE A 178 -7.23 -22.99 -14.56
N ASN A 179 -7.74 -23.79 -15.49
CA ASN A 179 -7.65 -25.25 -15.45
C ASN A 179 -6.53 -25.77 -16.37
N ASN A 180 -6.19 -25.02 -17.42
CA ASN A 180 -5.11 -25.35 -18.33
C ASN A 180 -3.76 -25.38 -17.62
N LYS A 181 -3.14 -26.57 -17.55
CA LYS A 181 -1.86 -26.81 -16.87
C LYS A 181 -0.74 -25.86 -17.37
N LYS A 182 -0.67 -25.58 -18.68
CA LYS A 182 0.38 -24.72 -19.25
C LYS A 182 0.24 -23.27 -18.75
N ILE A 183 -0.98 -22.75 -18.71
CA ILE A 183 -1.27 -21.38 -18.22
C ILE A 183 -0.97 -21.30 -16.72
N LYS A 184 -1.38 -22.29 -15.94
CA LYS A 184 -1.09 -22.35 -14.49
C LYS A 184 0.41 -22.33 -14.20
N THR A 185 1.17 -23.18 -14.89
CA THR A 185 2.62 -23.27 -14.72
C THR A 185 3.29 -21.96 -15.12
N ALA A 186 2.98 -21.42 -16.30
CA ALA A 186 3.52 -20.14 -16.75
C ALA A 186 3.19 -19.01 -15.77
N GLY A 187 1.93 -18.92 -15.33
CA GLY A 187 1.52 -17.90 -14.38
C GLY A 187 2.18 -18.03 -13.02
N THR A 188 2.40 -19.25 -12.53
CA THR A 188 3.14 -19.48 -11.28
C THR A 188 4.59 -19.06 -11.40
N ILE A 189 5.25 -19.40 -12.52
CA ILE A 189 6.65 -19.03 -12.78
C ILE A 189 6.79 -17.52 -12.86
N VAL A 190 5.93 -16.84 -13.63
CA VAL A 190 5.96 -15.37 -13.76
C VAL A 190 5.74 -14.71 -12.40
N SER A 191 4.73 -15.14 -11.63
CA SER A 191 4.48 -14.60 -10.30
C SER A 191 5.64 -14.85 -9.33
N ALA A 192 6.24 -16.05 -9.34
CA ALA A 192 7.39 -16.36 -8.51
C ALA A 192 8.63 -15.53 -8.86
N LEU A 193 8.92 -15.37 -10.16
CA LEU A 193 10.02 -14.52 -10.62
C LEU A 193 9.80 -13.06 -10.23
N LEU A 194 8.58 -12.53 -10.38
CA LEU A 194 8.25 -11.17 -9.94
C LEU A 194 8.48 -11.00 -8.43
N ILE A 195 8.00 -11.95 -7.61
CA ILE A 195 8.21 -11.92 -6.15
C ILE A 195 9.71 -11.90 -5.83
N ILE A 196 10.50 -12.80 -6.43
CA ILE A 196 11.94 -12.89 -6.18
C ILE A 196 12.64 -11.59 -6.59
N VAL A 197 12.41 -11.12 -7.82
CA VAL A 197 13.06 -9.91 -8.36
C VAL A 197 12.72 -8.70 -7.51
N LEU A 198 11.44 -8.50 -7.17
CA LEU A 198 11.01 -7.36 -6.37
C LEU A 198 11.51 -7.46 -4.92
N THR A 199 11.61 -8.67 -4.35
CA THR A 199 12.24 -8.87 -3.04
C THR A 199 13.70 -8.44 -3.07
N VAL A 200 14.46 -8.90 -4.07
CA VAL A 200 15.88 -8.53 -4.23
C VAL A 200 16.02 -7.02 -4.39
N ILE A 201 15.19 -6.39 -5.23
CA ILE A 201 15.19 -4.94 -5.40
C ILE A 201 14.90 -4.21 -4.09
N SER A 202 13.90 -4.63 -3.32
CA SER A 202 13.56 -4.02 -2.03
C SER A 202 14.65 -4.20 -0.97
N VAL A 203 15.44 -5.29 -1.04
CA VAL A 203 16.57 -5.51 -0.12
C VAL A 203 17.81 -4.70 -0.52
N ILE A 204 18.13 -4.62 -1.82
CA ILE A 204 19.28 -3.86 -2.33
C ILE A 204 19.02 -2.35 -2.23
N HIS A 205 17.79 -1.92 -2.47
CA HIS A 205 17.35 -0.53 -2.40
C HIS A 205 16.26 -0.39 -1.32
N PRO A 206 16.65 -0.46 -0.03
CA PRO A 206 15.70 -0.31 1.07
C PRO A 206 15.02 1.07 1.00
N LEU A 207 13.82 1.15 1.55
CA LEU A 207 13.12 2.42 1.68
C LEU A 207 13.96 3.37 2.52
N ARG A 208 14.07 4.60 2.02
CA ARG A 208 14.82 5.67 2.63
C ARG A 208 13.92 6.89 2.72
N TYR A 209 13.90 7.54 3.89
CA TYR A 209 13.11 8.74 4.12
C TYR A 209 14.05 9.94 4.31
N PRO A 210 14.31 10.70 3.23
CA PRO A 210 15.10 11.92 3.31
C PRO A 210 14.29 13.03 3.99
N ALA A 211 14.94 13.74 4.91
CA ALA A 211 14.34 14.79 5.70
C ALA A 211 15.33 15.92 5.97
N GLU A 212 14.90 17.15 5.72
CA GLU A 212 15.59 18.35 6.22
C GLU A 212 15.09 18.64 7.63
N LEU A 213 16.00 18.69 8.61
CA LEU A 213 15.63 18.86 10.02
C LEU A 213 15.51 20.33 10.41
N PHE A 214 16.60 21.09 10.28
CA PHE A 214 16.65 22.53 10.57
C PHE A 214 17.95 23.16 10.03
N SER A 215 17.93 24.48 9.87
CA SER A 215 19.06 25.31 9.42
C SER A 215 19.75 26.07 10.56
N THR A 216 19.19 26.04 11.78
CA THR A 216 19.70 26.81 12.92
C THR A 216 19.78 25.96 14.19
N VAL A 217 20.82 26.18 15.00
CA VAL A 217 21.00 25.61 16.35
C VAL A 217 21.20 26.77 17.32
N ASP A 218 20.39 26.87 18.38
CA ASP A 218 20.40 27.97 19.36
C ASP A 218 20.31 29.38 18.72
N GLY A 219 19.58 29.50 17.61
CA GLY A 219 19.45 30.75 16.86
C GLY A 219 20.69 31.17 16.06
N LYS A 220 21.70 30.29 15.95
CA LYS A 220 22.85 30.45 15.05
C LYS A 220 22.67 29.58 13.81
N ASP A 221 23.00 30.13 12.65
CA ASP A 221 22.98 29.39 11.39
C ASP A 221 24.02 28.27 11.42
N ILE A 222 23.63 27.11 10.89
CA ILE A 222 24.55 25.98 10.71
C ILE A 222 25.55 26.34 9.61
N THR A 223 26.79 25.88 9.79
CA THR A 223 27.85 26.00 8.79
C THR A 223 28.43 24.61 8.49
N ASN A 224 29.29 24.54 7.48
CA ASN A 224 30.02 23.32 7.11
C ASN A 224 31.03 22.83 8.18
N GLU A 225 31.27 23.60 9.24
CA GLU A 225 32.18 23.23 10.34
C GLU A 225 31.50 22.36 11.41
N TYR A 226 30.16 22.36 11.44
CA TYR A 226 29.38 21.54 12.35
C TYR A 226 29.56 20.06 12.00
N ARG A 227 29.46 19.18 13.00
CA ARG A 227 29.46 17.73 12.78
C ARG A 227 28.20 17.12 13.36
N VAL A 228 27.47 16.38 12.53
CA VAL A 228 26.23 15.70 12.92
C VAL A 228 26.41 14.19 12.89
N SER A 229 25.78 13.51 13.82
CA SER A 229 25.75 12.04 13.88
C SER A 229 24.51 11.58 14.61
N LEU A 230 24.00 10.39 14.28
CA LEU A 230 23.01 9.72 15.12
C LEU A 230 23.73 8.92 16.20
N ALA A 231 23.14 8.83 17.40
CA ALA A 231 23.64 7.95 18.45
C ALA A 231 23.62 6.47 18.04
N ASP A 232 22.74 6.11 17.11
CA ASP A 232 22.62 4.77 16.55
C ASP A 232 22.45 4.87 15.03
N ASP A 233 23.46 4.41 14.30
CA ASP A 233 23.60 4.47 12.84
C ASP A 233 22.61 3.56 12.09
N LYS A 234 21.99 2.59 12.80
CA LYS A 234 20.97 1.72 12.20
C LYS A 234 19.71 2.50 11.76
N TYR A 235 19.50 3.70 12.30
CA TYR A 235 18.34 4.53 12.00
C TYR A 235 18.51 5.37 10.73
N GLY A 236 19.73 5.59 10.25
CA GLY A 236 19.98 6.41 9.07
C GLY A 236 21.35 7.04 9.06
N ASP A 237 21.58 7.83 8.02
CA ASP A 237 22.76 8.68 7.89
C ASP A 237 22.33 10.13 8.09
N VAL A 238 23.20 10.97 8.67
CA VAL A 238 22.96 12.42 8.78
C VAL A 238 24.17 13.16 8.24
N SER A 239 23.92 14.28 7.57
CA SER A 239 24.97 15.12 7.01
C SER A 239 24.54 16.59 7.02
N ILE A 240 25.49 17.47 6.70
CA ILE A 240 25.21 18.90 6.55
C ILE A 240 25.27 19.21 5.06
N GLU A 241 24.16 19.67 4.53
CA GLU A 241 24.00 19.96 3.10
C GLU A 241 23.65 21.43 2.92
N TYR A 242 24.25 22.05 1.91
CA TYR A 242 23.90 23.42 1.52
C TYR A 242 22.70 23.38 0.58
N ILE A 243 21.64 24.10 0.93
CA ILE A 243 20.40 24.16 0.15
C ILE A 243 20.30 25.52 -0.55
N GLU A 244 20.54 25.51 -1.86
CA GLU A 244 20.51 26.70 -2.72
C GLU A 244 19.18 27.46 -2.65
N ALA A 245 18.05 26.75 -2.51
CA ALA A 245 16.73 27.35 -2.49
C ALA A 245 16.49 28.31 -1.31
N ILE A 246 17.24 28.15 -0.22
CA ILE A 246 17.16 28.98 0.98
C ILE A 246 18.51 29.60 1.37
N ASP A 247 19.53 29.45 0.53
CA ASP A 247 20.90 29.95 0.73
C ASP A 247 21.45 29.65 2.15
N SER A 248 21.29 28.40 2.60
CA SER A 248 21.64 28.01 3.98
C SER A 248 22.06 26.55 4.08
N TYR A 249 22.91 26.23 5.07
CA TYR A 249 23.22 24.85 5.43
C TYR A 249 22.14 24.26 6.33
N MET A 250 21.74 23.03 6.04
CA MET A 250 20.76 22.28 6.81
C MET A 250 21.31 20.94 7.28
N VAL A 251 20.79 20.45 8.40
CA VAL A 251 20.97 19.04 8.77
C VAL A 251 20.06 18.20 7.91
N HIS A 252 20.66 17.48 6.96
CA HIS A 252 20.00 16.49 6.13
C HIS A 252 20.06 15.13 6.83
N ALA A 253 18.94 14.42 6.87
CA ALA A 253 18.84 13.07 7.42
C ALA A 253 18.27 12.11 6.37
N ASP A 254 18.94 11.00 6.16
CA ASP A 254 18.46 9.90 5.32
C ASP A 254 18.11 8.69 6.20
N PHE A 255 16.85 8.65 6.64
CA PHE A 255 16.39 7.62 7.57
C PHE A 255 16.19 6.27 6.88
N LYS A 256 16.63 5.20 7.55
CA LYS A 256 16.53 3.80 7.09
C LYS A 256 15.54 2.98 7.90
N LYS A 257 15.12 3.46 9.08
CA LYS A 257 14.29 2.69 10.01
C LYS A 257 13.44 3.59 10.91
N LYS A 258 12.22 3.15 11.18
CA LYS A 258 11.34 3.73 12.20
C LYS A 258 11.85 3.46 13.62
N GLY A 259 11.71 4.46 14.50
CA GLY A 259 11.92 4.34 15.95
C GLY A 259 12.57 5.57 16.55
N GLN A 260 13.08 5.43 17.76
CA GLN A 260 13.65 6.54 18.53
C GLN A 260 15.17 6.45 18.59
N THR A 261 15.84 7.57 18.35
CA THR A 261 17.29 7.74 18.45
C THR A 261 17.61 9.15 18.93
N GLU A 262 18.90 9.45 19.13
CA GLU A 262 19.36 10.82 19.41
C GLU A 262 20.13 11.37 18.22
N LEU A 263 19.82 12.62 17.84
CA LEU A 263 20.68 13.42 16.97
C LEU A 263 21.70 14.15 17.83
N ILE A 264 22.98 13.93 17.52
CA ILE A 264 24.11 14.56 18.19
C ILE A 264 24.73 15.57 17.24
N ILE A 265 24.82 16.82 17.68
CA ILE A 265 25.43 17.92 16.94
C ILE A 265 26.63 18.43 17.73
N ASN A 266 27.81 18.40 17.12
CA ASN A 266 29.00 19.03 17.65
C ASN A 266 29.19 20.38 16.95
N THR A 267 29.13 21.45 17.74
CA THR A 267 29.33 22.82 17.27
C THR A 267 30.83 23.12 17.13
N PRO A 268 31.21 24.13 16.31
CA PRO A 268 32.61 24.52 16.12
C PRO A 268 33.29 24.99 17.42
N ASP A 269 32.50 25.48 18.39
CA ASP A 269 32.99 25.89 19.72
C ASP A 269 33.28 24.72 20.67
N GLY A 270 33.10 23.47 20.21
CA GLY A 270 33.37 22.25 20.98
C GLY A 270 32.21 21.79 21.87
N THR A 271 31.05 22.45 21.80
CA THR A 271 29.86 22.03 22.54
C THR A 271 29.16 20.87 21.81
N THR A 272 28.62 19.92 22.57
CA THR A 272 27.78 18.83 22.04
C THR A 272 26.33 19.07 22.44
N LYS A 273 25.45 19.19 21.45
CA LYS A 273 23.99 19.27 21.61
C LYS A 273 23.36 17.93 21.26
N ARG A 274 22.28 17.60 21.98
CA ARG A 274 21.54 16.35 21.81
C ARG A 274 20.07 16.63 21.64
N TYR A 275 19.47 15.99 20.64
CA TYR A 275 18.05 16.07 20.37
C TYR A 275 17.46 14.67 20.37
N ASP A 276 16.35 14.48 21.06
CA ASP A 276 15.52 13.29 20.91
C ASP A 276 14.85 13.32 19.54
N LEU A 277 15.02 12.24 18.78
CA LEU A 277 14.51 12.09 17.44
C LEU A 277 13.61 10.86 17.36
N ASN A 278 12.33 11.08 17.09
CA ASN A 278 11.35 10.03 16.84
C ASN A 278 11.04 9.96 15.35
N ILE A 279 11.45 8.88 14.69
CA ILE A 279 11.33 8.67 13.24
C ILE A 279 10.10 7.81 12.96
N GLU A 280 9.22 8.31 12.09
CA GLU A 280 8.04 7.60 11.58
C GLU A 280 8.16 7.39 10.05
N LEU A 281 7.24 6.64 9.44
CA LEU A 281 7.33 6.25 8.02
C LEU A 281 7.38 7.45 7.05
N SER A 282 6.77 8.57 7.42
CA SER A 282 6.67 9.77 6.57
C SER A 282 6.75 11.07 7.36
N SER A 283 7.27 11.02 8.58
CA SER A 283 7.40 12.17 9.47
C SER A 283 8.48 11.89 10.50
N TYR A 284 8.89 12.94 11.19
CA TYR A 284 9.74 12.81 12.37
C TYR A 284 9.30 13.85 13.40
N GLU A 285 9.62 13.60 14.66
CA GLU A 285 9.54 14.60 15.73
C GLU A 285 10.91 14.78 16.33
N ILE A 286 11.31 16.04 16.55
CA ILE A 286 12.58 16.39 17.17
C ILE A 286 12.35 17.27 18.40
N LYS A 287 13.01 16.96 19.52
CA LYS A 287 12.93 17.70 20.78
C LYS A 287 14.32 17.89 21.37
N GLU A 288 14.66 19.10 21.79
CA GLU A 288 15.91 19.36 22.50
C GLU A 288 15.86 18.73 23.89
N LYS A 289 16.99 18.14 24.33
CA LYS A 289 17.16 17.60 25.69
C LYS A 289 17.54 18.66 26.71
#